data_AF-A0A4Q3C2D9-F1
#
_entry.id   AF-A0A4Q3C2D9-F1
#
_cell.length_a   1.000
_cell.length_b   1.000
_cell.length_c   1.000
_cell.angle_alpha   90.00
_cell.angle_beta   90.00
_cell.angle_gamma   90.00
#
_symmetry.space_group_name_H-M   'P 1'
#
loop_
_entity.id
_entity.type
_entity.pdbx_description
1 polymer ?
#
loop_
_entity_poly.entity_id
_entity_poly.type
_entity_poly.pdbx_seq_one_letter_code
_entity_poly.pdbx_strand_id
1 'polypeptide(L)'
;TIALAAVRAALDLPVVGTVPAIKPAAEQSISRGIGVLGTDATVRQPYVDDLSARFAGDCVVLRHGSARLVELAEAKLRGEATDPADYRTVLAGLLDQPGGNQIDTVVLACTHFPLVADELAAAATRPLRFVDGGPGIARRVAHLTQGQSWPADAVGEAVFTAPVEIGMPLRNILAERGLSKISTL
;
A
#
# COMPACT_ATOMS: atom_id res chain seq x y z
N THR A 1 -2.04 2.71 11.82
CA THR A 1 -3.15 2.18 12.64
C THR A 1 -3.07 2.56 14.12
N ILE A 2 -1.87 2.79 14.69
CA ILE A 2 -1.66 3.11 16.12
C ILE A 2 -2.56 4.26 16.62
N ALA A 3 -2.73 5.32 15.83
CA ALA A 3 -3.57 6.46 16.20
C ALA A 3 -5.06 6.29 15.86
N LEU A 4 -5.48 5.23 15.15
CA LEU A 4 -6.82 5.16 14.56
C LEU A 4 -7.94 5.16 15.61
N ALA A 5 -7.75 4.42 16.71
CA ALA A 5 -8.72 4.38 17.80
C ALA A 5 -8.84 5.75 18.48
N ALA A 6 -7.72 6.41 18.77
CA ALA A 6 -7.70 7.74 19.36
C ALA A 6 -8.34 8.79 18.45
N VAL A 7 -8.02 8.78 17.15
CA VAL A 7 -8.60 9.71 16.15
C VAL A 7 -10.10 9.50 16.01
N ARG A 8 -10.60 8.26 16.03
CA ARG A 8 -12.05 7.96 16.02
C ARG A 8 -12.77 8.40 17.29
N ALA A 9 -12.08 8.38 18.44
CA ALA A 9 -12.65 8.85 19.69
C ALA A 9 -12.65 10.39 19.80
N ALA A 10 -11.75 11.06 19.09
CA ALA A 10 -11.55 12.51 19.17
C ALA A 10 -12.34 13.32 18.13
N LEU A 11 -12.89 12.70 17.08
CA LEU A 11 -13.52 13.40 15.97
C LEU A 11 -14.96 12.93 15.75
N ASP A 12 -15.87 13.88 15.55
CA ASP A 12 -17.29 13.64 15.23
C ASP A 12 -17.53 13.37 13.73
N LEU A 13 -16.55 12.82 13.02
CA LEU A 13 -16.62 12.53 11.59
C LEU A 13 -16.15 11.10 11.27
N PRO A 14 -16.65 10.47 10.17
CA PRO A 14 -16.24 9.12 9.81
C PRO A 14 -14.74 9.03 9.46
N VAL A 15 -13.99 8.19 10.18
CA VAL A 15 -12.55 7.96 9.94
C VAL A 15 -12.30 6.57 9.36
N VAL A 16 -11.77 6.55 8.13
CA VAL A 16 -11.33 5.32 7.45
C VAL A 16 -9.84 5.11 7.68
N GLY A 17 -9.49 4.01 8.33
CA GLY A 17 -8.10 3.61 8.49
C GLY A 17 -7.63 2.71 7.35
N THR A 18 -6.32 2.66 7.15
CA THR A 18 -5.67 1.68 6.26
C THR A 18 -5.24 0.46 7.07
N VAL A 19 -5.50 -0.73 6.53
CA VAL A 19 -5.01 -2.01 7.08
C VAL A 19 -4.48 -2.87 5.93
N PRO A 20 -3.53 -3.79 6.18
CA PRO A 20 -3.06 -4.71 5.16
C PRO A 20 -4.21 -5.51 4.55
N ALA A 21 -4.17 -5.68 3.24
CA ALA A 21 -5.20 -6.35 2.46
C ALA A 21 -5.11 -7.89 2.58
N ILE A 22 -5.02 -8.41 3.82
CA ILE A 22 -4.86 -9.85 4.10
C ILE A 22 -6.10 -10.65 3.69
N LYS A 23 -7.29 -10.18 4.06
CA LYS A 23 -8.54 -10.84 3.67
C LYS A 23 -8.67 -11.02 2.14
N PRO A 24 -8.57 -9.96 1.31
CA PRO A 24 -8.67 -10.14 -0.14
C PRO A 24 -7.50 -10.95 -0.72
N ALA A 25 -6.30 -10.90 -0.12
CA ALA A 25 -5.20 -11.77 -0.55
C ALA A 25 -5.50 -13.25 -0.28
N ALA A 26 -6.09 -13.59 0.86
CA ALA A 26 -6.53 -14.94 1.17
C ALA A 26 -7.65 -15.41 0.24
N GLU A 27 -8.61 -14.55 -0.09
CA GLU A 27 -9.67 -14.86 -1.04
C GLU A 27 -9.16 -15.08 -2.48
N GLN A 28 -8.02 -14.47 -2.84
CA GLN A 28 -7.45 -14.53 -4.20
C GLN A 28 -6.34 -15.58 -4.37
N SER A 29 -5.73 -16.03 -3.26
CA SER A 29 -4.67 -17.02 -3.29
C SER A 29 -5.23 -18.41 -3.61
N ILE A 30 -4.64 -19.04 -4.62
CA ILE A 30 -4.96 -20.42 -5.02
C ILE A 30 -4.13 -21.40 -4.20
N SER A 31 -2.84 -21.12 -4.01
CA SER A 31 -1.93 -21.97 -3.24
C SER A 31 -2.11 -21.86 -1.73
N ARG A 32 -2.93 -20.90 -1.27
CA ARG A 32 -3.04 -20.46 0.13
C ARG A 32 -1.72 -19.95 0.70
N GLY A 33 -0.77 -19.55 -0.15
CA GLY A 33 0.47 -18.90 0.27
C GLY A 33 0.42 -17.39 0.04
N ILE A 34 0.59 -16.62 1.11
CA ILE A 34 0.51 -15.16 1.10
C ILE A 34 1.79 -14.55 1.65
N GLY A 35 2.37 -13.62 0.90
CA GLY A 35 3.42 -12.74 1.39
C GLY A 35 2.84 -11.40 1.86
N VAL A 36 3.36 -10.82 2.93
CA VAL A 36 3.00 -9.46 3.38
C VAL A 36 4.26 -8.59 3.35
N LEU A 37 4.34 -7.69 2.36
CA LEU A 37 5.37 -6.67 2.27
C LEU A 37 4.89 -5.41 3.01
N GLY A 38 5.60 -5.03 4.07
CA GLY A 38 5.36 -3.78 4.80
C GLY A 38 6.65 -3.07 5.14
N THR A 39 6.56 -2.03 5.96
CA THR A 39 7.74 -1.53 6.71
C THR A 39 8.02 -2.47 7.88
N ASP A 40 9.24 -2.42 8.43
CA ASP A 40 9.61 -3.22 9.61
C ASP A 40 8.65 -3.01 10.78
N ALA A 41 8.27 -1.74 10.99
CA ALA A 41 7.31 -1.37 12.02
C ALA A 41 5.96 -2.05 11.80
N THR A 42 5.45 -2.10 10.55
CA THR A 42 4.15 -2.65 10.19
C THR A 42 4.09 -4.17 10.32
N VAL A 43 5.08 -4.90 9.79
CA VAL A 43 5.03 -6.38 9.74
C VAL A 43 5.13 -7.03 11.12
N ARG A 44 5.64 -6.29 12.11
CA ARG A 44 5.76 -6.72 13.51
C ARG A 44 4.54 -6.36 14.37
N GLN A 45 3.53 -5.68 13.82
CA GLN A 45 2.40 -5.23 14.63
C GLN A 45 1.43 -6.37 14.96
N PRO A 46 0.89 -6.42 16.19
CA PRO A 46 -0.09 -7.43 16.61
C PRO A 46 -1.35 -7.50 15.72
N TYR A 47 -1.76 -6.39 15.11
CA TYR A 47 -2.94 -6.40 14.24
C TYR A 47 -2.72 -7.22 12.97
N VAL A 48 -1.47 -7.41 12.52
CA VAL A 48 -1.19 -8.27 11.36
C VAL A 48 -1.46 -9.73 11.76
N ASP A 49 -1.11 -10.13 12.98
CA ASP A 49 -1.44 -11.44 13.55
C ASP A 49 -2.96 -11.64 13.65
N ASP A 50 -3.68 -10.66 14.20
CA ASP A 50 -5.16 -10.71 14.31
C ASP A 50 -5.82 -10.88 12.92
N LEU A 51 -5.40 -10.08 11.94
CA LEU A 51 -5.93 -10.16 10.59
C LEU A 51 -5.61 -11.49 9.92
N SER A 52 -4.40 -12.02 10.10
CA SER A 52 -4.01 -13.35 9.60
C SER A 52 -4.86 -14.45 10.24
N ALA A 53 -5.00 -14.45 11.57
CA ALA A 53 -5.79 -15.46 12.28
C ALA A 53 -7.27 -15.43 11.88
N ARG A 54 -7.84 -14.23 11.70
CA ARG A 54 -9.27 -14.06 11.40
C ARG A 54 -9.64 -14.34 9.96
N PHE A 55 -8.76 -14.04 9.00
CA PHE A 55 -9.11 -14.04 7.57
C PHE A 55 -8.26 -14.97 6.71
N ALA A 56 -7.17 -15.53 7.26
CA ALA A 56 -6.21 -16.34 6.52
C ALA A 56 -5.72 -17.53 7.38
N GLY A 57 -6.57 -18.07 8.26
CA GLY A 57 -6.19 -19.13 9.21
C GLY A 57 -5.80 -20.46 8.55
N ASP A 58 -6.21 -20.67 7.31
CA ASP A 58 -5.85 -21.78 6.43
C ASP A 58 -4.81 -21.39 5.36
N CYS A 59 -4.10 -20.27 5.54
CA CYS A 59 -3.01 -19.83 4.69
C CYS A 59 -1.65 -19.91 5.39
N VAL A 60 -0.60 -20.15 4.62
CA VAL A 60 0.77 -19.81 5.02
C VAL A 60 0.97 -18.31 4.78
N VAL A 61 1.18 -17.55 5.86
CA VAL A 61 1.39 -16.10 5.81
C VAL A 61 2.82 -15.77 6.21
N LEU A 62 3.63 -15.34 5.25
CA LEU A 62 5.00 -14.88 5.48
C LEU A 62 5.08 -13.36 5.39
N ARG A 63 5.99 -12.76 6.15
CA ARG A 63 6.09 -11.31 6.27
C ARG A 63 7.51 -10.85 6.02
N HIS A 64 7.66 -9.71 5.38
CA HIS A 64 8.95 -9.08 5.17
C HIS A 64 8.82 -7.56 5.24
N GLY A 65 9.65 -6.97 6.10
CA GLY A 65 9.79 -5.53 6.22
C GLY A 65 10.84 -5.03 5.25
N SER A 66 10.55 -3.94 4.51
CA SER A 66 11.52 -3.32 3.61
C SER A 66 11.42 -1.80 3.64
N ALA A 67 12.36 -1.16 4.33
CA ALA A 67 12.59 0.28 4.20
C ALA A 67 13.09 0.62 2.79
N ARG A 68 13.91 -0.25 2.19
CA ARG A 68 14.43 -0.08 0.83
C ARG A 68 13.31 0.09 -0.20
N LEU A 69 12.21 -0.68 -0.09
CA LEU A 69 11.08 -0.54 -1.02
C LEU A 69 10.36 0.81 -0.90
N VAL A 70 10.42 1.45 0.27
CA VAL A 70 9.92 2.84 0.44
C VAL A 70 10.82 3.79 -0.35
N GLU A 71 12.14 3.69 -0.18
CA GLU A 71 13.11 4.52 -0.90
C GLU A 71 12.98 4.38 -2.42
N LEU A 72 12.79 3.15 -2.92
CA LEU A 72 12.58 2.90 -4.36
C LEU A 72 11.31 3.57 -4.88
N ALA A 73 10.21 3.49 -4.13
CA ALA A 73 8.97 4.15 -4.50
C ALA A 73 9.10 5.67 -4.51
N GLU A 74 9.80 6.25 -3.54
CA GLU A 74 10.07 7.69 -3.53
C GLU A 74 11.01 8.11 -4.66
N ALA A 75 12.08 7.35 -4.93
CA ALA A 75 13.00 7.59 -6.04
C ALA A 75 12.25 7.60 -7.38
N LYS A 76 11.37 6.62 -7.61
CA LYS A 76 10.49 6.58 -8.78
C LYS A 76 9.62 7.85 -8.89
N LEU A 77 9.01 8.29 -7.78
CA LEU A 77 8.21 9.52 -7.76
C LEU A 77 9.04 10.79 -8.04
N ARG A 78 10.32 10.78 -7.70
CA ARG A 78 11.28 11.85 -8.04
C ARG A 78 11.86 11.73 -9.44
N GLY A 79 11.49 10.70 -10.20
CA GLY A 79 12.04 10.44 -11.55
C GLY A 79 13.48 9.94 -11.53
N GLU A 80 13.94 9.44 -10.40
CA GLU A 80 15.27 8.85 -10.24
C GLU A 80 15.26 7.40 -10.76
N ALA A 81 16.39 6.95 -11.31
CA ALA A 81 16.53 5.57 -11.75
C ALA A 81 16.52 4.62 -10.54
N THR A 82 15.78 3.51 -10.66
CA THR A 82 15.76 2.43 -9.67
C THR A 82 16.31 1.15 -10.30
N ASP A 83 17.08 0.37 -9.54
CA ASP A 83 17.67 -0.88 -10.03
C ASP A 83 16.68 -2.06 -9.89
N PRO A 84 16.35 -2.79 -10.99
CA PRO A 84 15.60 -4.05 -10.93
C PRO A 84 16.13 -5.08 -9.90
N ALA A 85 17.43 -5.07 -9.60
CA ALA A 85 18.05 -5.95 -8.61
C ALA A 85 17.57 -5.66 -7.18
N ASP A 86 17.25 -4.41 -6.86
CA ASP A 86 16.74 -4.05 -5.54
C ASP A 86 15.34 -4.66 -5.31
N TYR A 87 14.46 -4.59 -6.30
CA TYR A 87 13.13 -5.21 -6.23
C TYR A 87 13.22 -6.74 -6.10
N ARG A 88 14.17 -7.38 -6.81
CA ARG A 88 14.46 -8.81 -6.64
C ARG A 88 14.89 -9.14 -5.22
N THR A 89 15.77 -8.34 -4.64
CA THR A 89 16.24 -8.51 -3.25
C THR A 89 15.09 -8.40 -2.25
N VAL A 90 14.20 -7.43 -2.44
CA VAL A 90 13.00 -7.27 -1.59
C VAL A 90 12.07 -8.49 -1.71
N LEU A 91 11.84 -9.00 -2.92
CA LEU A 91 11.02 -10.20 -3.11
C LEU A 91 11.67 -11.46 -2.54
N ALA A 92 12.99 -11.62 -2.69
CA ALA A 92 13.75 -12.71 -2.08
C ALA A 92 13.57 -12.75 -0.55
N GLY A 93 13.48 -11.57 0.07
CA GLY A 93 13.15 -11.42 1.49
C GLY A 93 11.84 -12.09 1.92
N LEU A 94 10.90 -12.35 0.99
CA LEU A 94 9.72 -13.20 1.21
C LEU A 94 9.89 -14.62 0.64
N LEU A 95 10.34 -14.72 -0.61
CA LEU A 95 10.26 -15.96 -1.39
C LEU A 95 11.27 -17.01 -0.94
N ASP A 96 12.40 -16.59 -0.35
CA ASP A 96 13.47 -17.49 0.11
C ASP A 96 13.26 -17.95 1.56
N GLN A 97 12.25 -17.40 2.25
CA GLN A 97 11.86 -17.89 3.57
C GLN A 97 11.30 -19.33 3.47
N PRO A 98 11.37 -20.13 4.55
CA PRO A 98 10.70 -21.42 4.61
C PRO A 98 9.20 -21.30 4.30
N GLY A 99 8.73 -22.01 3.27
CA GLY A 99 7.34 -21.91 2.76
C GLY A 99 7.12 -20.79 1.74
N GLY A 100 8.13 -19.97 1.44
CA GLY A 100 8.05 -18.87 0.48
C GLY A 100 7.76 -19.32 -0.95
N ASN A 101 8.11 -20.56 -1.30
CA ASN A 101 7.75 -21.22 -2.55
C ASN A 101 6.22 -21.41 -2.72
N GLN A 102 5.44 -21.36 -1.64
CA GLN A 102 3.98 -21.45 -1.71
C GLN A 102 3.33 -20.11 -2.05
N ILE A 103 4.02 -18.97 -1.87
CA ILE A 103 3.42 -17.64 -2.07
C ILE A 103 2.96 -17.45 -3.51
N ASP A 104 1.67 -17.23 -3.77
CA ASP A 104 1.18 -16.82 -5.09
C ASP A 104 0.59 -15.40 -5.07
N THR A 105 0.41 -14.83 -3.88
CA THR A 105 -0.23 -13.54 -3.66
C THR A 105 0.58 -12.73 -2.62
N VAL A 106 0.86 -11.47 -2.92
CA VAL A 106 1.65 -10.56 -2.07
C VAL A 106 0.80 -9.35 -1.71
N VAL A 107 0.61 -9.14 -0.41
CA VAL A 107 -0.03 -7.95 0.15
C VAL A 107 0.97 -6.81 0.19
N LEU A 108 0.62 -5.69 -0.44
CA LEU A 108 1.33 -4.42 -0.37
C LEU A 108 0.78 -3.62 0.82
N ALA A 109 1.38 -3.82 2.00
CA ALA A 109 0.90 -3.30 3.28
C ALA A 109 1.39 -1.87 3.61
N CYS A 110 2.11 -1.22 2.69
CA CYS A 110 2.54 0.18 2.79
C CYS A 110 1.97 0.96 1.61
N THR A 111 1.50 2.20 1.83
CA THR A 111 0.93 3.06 0.78
C THR A 111 1.90 3.40 -0.36
N HIS A 112 3.20 3.27 -0.12
CA HIS A 112 4.24 3.46 -1.14
C HIS A 112 4.28 2.31 -2.15
N PHE A 113 4.03 1.08 -1.70
CA PHE A 113 4.38 -0.11 -2.49
C PHE A 113 3.51 -0.31 -3.74
N PRO A 114 2.20 0.06 -3.77
CA PRO A 114 1.43 0.03 -5.01
C PRO A 114 2.01 0.90 -6.13
N LEU A 115 2.81 1.92 -5.79
CA LEU A 115 3.47 2.79 -6.78
C LEU A 115 4.56 2.07 -7.56
N VAL A 116 5.07 0.94 -7.03
CA VAL A 116 6.14 0.13 -7.62
C VAL A 116 5.71 -1.33 -7.86
N ALA A 117 4.40 -1.56 -7.97
CA ALA A 117 3.86 -2.91 -8.18
C ALA A 117 4.31 -3.51 -9.52
N ASP A 118 4.44 -2.68 -10.56
CA ASP A 118 4.90 -3.13 -11.88
C ASP A 118 6.38 -3.55 -11.85
N GLU A 119 7.22 -2.81 -11.15
CA GLU A 119 8.64 -3.16 -10.95
C GLU A 119 8.80 -4.44 -10.13
N LEU A 120 7.97 -4.63 -9.10
CA LEU A 120 7.93 -5.88 -8.34
C LEU A 120 7.48 -7.04 -9.23
N ALA A 121 6.44 -6.86 -10.05
CA ALA A 121 5.97 -7.88 -10.97
C ALA A 121 7.03 -8.25 -12.02
N ALA A 122 7.73 -7.27 -12.57
CA ALA A 122 8.83 -7.48 -13.51
C ALA A 122 10.05 -8.16 -12.86
N ALA A 123 10.30 -7.91 -11.58
CA ALA A 123 11.39 -8.52 -10.83
C ALA A 123 11.08 -9.96 -10.35
N ALA A 124 9.81 -10.34 -10.28
CA ALA A 124 9.42 -11.64 -9.77
C ALA A 124 9.90 -12.78 -10.69
N THR A 125 10.51 -13.81 -10.09
CA THR A 125 10.99 -15.00 -10.82
C THR A 125 9.87 -15.95 -11.28
N ARG A 126 8.64 -15.67 -10.84
CA ARG A 126 7.41 -16.40 -11.18
C ARG A 126 6.21 -15.46 -11.08
N PRO A 127 5.06 -15.81 -11.68
CA PRO A 127 3.85 -14.99 -11.56
C PRO A 127 3.42 -14.85 -10.09
N LEU A 128 3.25 -13.59 -9.66
CA LEU A 128 2.70 -13.24 -8.34
C LEU A 128 1.55 -12.26 -8.54
N ARG A 129 0.48 -12.41 -7.75
CA ARG A 129 -0.57 -11.39 -7.64
C ARG A 129 -0.19 -10.38 -6.56
N PHE A 130 -0.33 -9.10 -6.85
CA PHE A 130 -0.13 -8.03 -5.86
C PHE A 130 -1.47 -7.44 -5.44
N VAL A 131 -1.70 -7.29 -4.15
CA VAL A 131 -2.98 -6.82 -3.59
C VAL A 131 -2.71 -5.71 -2.58
N ASP A 132 -3.40 -4.59 -2.71
CA ASP A 132 -3.33 -3.46 -1.78
C ASP A 132 -4.71 -3.09 -1.20
N GLY A 133 -4.71 -2.18 -0.22
CA GLY A 133 -5.91 -1.76 0.50
C GLY A 133 -6.75 -0.69 -0.20
N GLY A 134 -6.21 -0.04 -1.23
CA GLY A 134 -6.80 1.12 -1.93
C GLY A 134 -8.23 0.91 -2.39
N PRO A 135 -8.54 -0.15 -3.16
CA PRO A 135 -9.92 -0.43 -3.58
C PRO A 135 -10.89 -0.63 -2.41
N GLY A 136 -10.43 -1.25 -1.31
CA GLY A 136 -11.22 -1.43 -0.10
C GLY A 136 -11.51 -0.10 0.60
N ILE A 137 -10.50 0.78 0.69
CA ILE A 137 -10.63 2.13 1.23
C ILE A 137 -11.63 2.94 0.39
N ALA A 138 -11.48 2.93 -0.93
CA ALA A 138 -12.37 3.67 -1.84
C ALA A 138 -13.84 3.24 -1.68
N ARG A 139 -14.11 1.92 -1.66
CA ARG A 139 -15.47 1.41 -1.40
C ARG A 139 -16.01 1.85 -0.03
N ARG A 140 -15.16 1.86 1.00
CA ARG A 140 -15.57 2.27 2.35
C ARG A 140 -15.88 3.76 2.42
N VAL A 141 -15.07 4.61 1.79
CA VAL A 141 -15.34 6.05 1.69
C VAL A 141 -16.65 6.28 0.94
N ALA A 142 -16.81 5.69 -0.24
CA ALA A 142 -18.03 5.81 -1.04
C ALA A 142 -19.29 5.41 -0.26
N HIS A 143 -19.21 4.34 0.53
CA HIS A 143 -20.30 3.90 1.40
C HIS A 143 -20.61 4.90 2.53
N LEU A 144 -19.60 5.46 3.18
CA LEU A 144 -19.79 6.42 4.27
C LEU A 144 -20.29 7.79 3.80
N THR A 145 -20.05 8.13 2.54
CA THR A 145 -20.45 9.40 1.93
C THR A 145 -21.69 9.27 1.04
N GLN A 146 -22.42 8.15 1.14
CA GLN A 146 -23.67 7.97 0.40
C GLN A 146 -24.67 9.07 0.75
N GLY A 147 -25.28 9.66 -0.29
CA GLY A 147 -26.24 10.76 -0.14
C GLY A 147 -25.61 12.14 0.09
N GLN A 148 -24.29 12.26 0.16
CA GLN A 148 -23.62 13.56 0.20
C GLN A 148 -23.43 14.13 -1.21
N SER A 149 -23.67 15.44 -1.34
CA SER A 149 -23.39 16.18 -2.58
C SER A 149 -21.90 16.52 -2.67
N TRP A 150 -21.31 16.27 -3.82
CA TRP A 150 -19.93 16.65 -4.13
C TRP A 150 -19.91 17.76 -5.18
N PRO A 151 -18.91 18.66 -5.17
CA PRO A 151 -18.75 19.64 -6.25
C PRO A 151 -18.65 18.95 -7.61
N ALA A 152 -19.40 19.43 -8.60
CA ALA A 152 -19.38 18.90 -9.97
C ALA A 152 -18.02 19.14 -10.66
N ASP A 153 -17.42 20.30 -10.39
CA ASP A 153 -16.13 20.73 -10.92
C ASP A 153 -15.11 20.86 -9.78
N ALA A 154 -14.58 19.72 -9.34
CA ALA A 154 -13.47 19.73 -8.40
C ALA A 154 -12.15 19.97 -9.15
N VAL A 155 -11.50 21.10 -8.92
CA VAL A 155 -10.09 21.28 -9.30
C VAL A 155 -9.27 20.43 -8.33
N GLY A 156 -8.64 19.37 -8.83
CA GLY A 156 -7.78 18.54 -7.99
C GLY A 156 -6.58 19.34 -7.51
N GLU A 157 -6.44 19.44 -6.19
CA GLU A 157 -5.44 20.25 -5.51
C GLU A 157 -4.66 19.39 -4.52
N ALA A 158 -3.33 19.42 -4.63
CA ALA A 158 -2.42 18.89 -3.63
C ALA A 158 -2.03 20.02 -2.66
N VAL A 159 -2.48 19.90 -1.42
CA VAL A 159 -2.21 20.86 -0.34
C VAL A 159 -1.16 20.30 0.60
N PHE A 160 -0.07 21.05 0.81
CA PHE A 160 1.02 20.68 1.72
C PHE A 160 0.96 21.50 3.01
N THR A 161 1.30 20.89 4.15
CA THR A 161 1.30 21.56 5.45
C THR A 161 2.62 22.26 5.79
N ALA A 162 3.58 22.21 4.87
CA ALA A 162 4.88 22.85 4.97
C ALA A 162 5.34 23.22 3.55
N PRO A 163 6.24 24.21 3.38
CA PRO A 163 6.85 24.48 2.09
C PRO A 163 7.53 23.22 1.55
N VAL A 164 7.12 22.78 0.36
CA VAL A 164 7.74 21.63 -0.33
C VAL A 164 8.24 22.08 -1.68
N GLU A 165 9.53 21.90 -1.94
CA GLU A 165 10.08 22.00 -3.30
C GLU A 165 9.70 20.74 -4.07
N ILE A 166 8.61 20.83 -4.83
CA ILE A 166 8.14 19.75 -5.69
C ILE A 166 8.81 19.90 -7.06
N GLY A 167 9.78 19.02 -7.33
CA GLY A 167 10.41 18.90 -8.64
C GLY A 167 9.41 18.51 -9.74
N MET A 168 9.77 18.80 -11.01
CA MET A 168 8.92 18.49 -12.18
C MET A 168 8.40 17.04 -12.22
N PRO A 169 9.19 16.00 -11.89
CA PRO A 169 8.71 14.61 -11.93
C PRO A 169 7.49 14.37 -11.02
N LEU A 170 7.56 14.83 -9.76
CA LEU A 170 6.44 14.67 -8.84
C LEU A 170 5.24 15.53 -9.26
N ARG A 171 5.45 16.74 -9.82
CA ARG A 171 4.36 17.57 -10.37
C ARG A 171 3.62 16.85 -11.50
N ASN A 172 4.34 16.21 -12.42
CA ASN A 172 3.75 15.48 -13.54
C ASN A 172 2.91 14.29 -13.04
N ILE A 173 3.44 13.51 -12.10
CA ILE A 173 2.72 12.37 -11.52
C ILE A 173 1.45 12.82 -10.77
N LEU A 174 1.52 13.94 -10.05
CA LEU A 174 0.34 14.52 -9.40
C LEU A 174 -0.71 14.95 -10.44
N ALA A 175 -0.29 15.63 -11.51
CA ALA A 175 -1.19 16.07 -12.58
C ALA A 175 -1.84 14.89 -13.32
N GLU A 176 -1.09 13.83 -13.61
CA GLU A 176 -1.60 12.57 -14.19
C GLU A 176 -2.66 11.90 -13.29
N ARG A 177 -2.58 12.12 -11.98
CA ARG A 177 -3.56 11.68 -10.97
C ARG A 177 -4.69 12.68 -10.73
N GLY A 178 -4.78 13.72 -11.56
CA GLY A 178 -5.82 14.76 -11.49
C GLY A 178 -5.53 15.88 -10.49
N LEU A 179 -4.36 15.90 -9.85
CA LEU A 179 -3.94 16.92 -8.87
C LEU A 179 -3.04 17.97 -9.55
N SER A 180 -3.65 18.85 -10.34
CA SER A 180 -2.92 19.83 -11.16
C SER A 180 -2.56 21.13 -10.43
N LYS A 181 -3.29 21.44 -9.35
CA LYS A 181 -3.00 22.60 -8.49
C LYS A 181 -2.17 22.17 -7.28
N ILE A 182 -1.17 22.97 -6.94
CA ILE A 182 -0.31 22.75 -5.76
C ILE A 182 -0.38 24.00 -4.90
N SER A 183 -0.64 23.82 -3.61
CA SER A 183 -0.63 24.89 -2.62
C SER A 183 -0.01 24.45 -1.30
N THR A 184 0.23 25.41 -0.43
CA THR A 184 0.72 25.20 0.93
C THR A 184 -0.19 25.96 1.88
N LEU A 185 -0.55 25.35 3.01
CA LEU A 185 -1.35 26.00 4.06
C LEU A 185 -0.62 27.17 4.71
#